data_AF-A0A3C0KGZ3-F1
#
_entry.id   AF-A0A3C0KGZ3-F1
#
_cell.length_a   1.000
_cell.length_b   1.000
_cell.length_c   1.000
_cell.angle_alpha   90.00
_cell.angle_beta   90.00
_cell.angle_gamma   90.00
#
_symmetry.space_group_name_H-M   'P 1'
#
loop_
_entity.id
_entity.type
_entity.pdbx_description
1 polymer ?
#
loop_
_entity_poly.entity_id
_entity_poly.type
_entity_poly.pdbx_seq_one_letter_code
_entity_poly.pdbx_strand_id
1 'polypeptide(L)'
;MNKTLVIAEKPSVAQDIVRALTPVAGKFDKHDDHFENEHYIVTSAVGHLVEIAAPEQFDVKRGKWSFAHLPVLPPYFELKPIDKTKSRLNAVVRLAKRKDVARLINACDAGREGELIFRLIEQYAGGGKPLGKPVQRLWLQSMTPQAIRDGFEHLRSDEQMRGLADAARSRSEADWLVGINGTRAMTAFNSRDGGFFLTTVGRVQTPTLSIVVEREEKIRAHRPRDYWEIHASFLAEAGEYPGKW
;
A
#
# COMPACT_ATOMS: atom_id res chain seq x y z
N MET A 1 -16.99 -29.03 -9.35
CA MET A 1 -15.72 -28.60 -9.97
C MET A 1 -15.09 -27.56 -9.07
N ASN A 2 -13.77 -27.64 -8.85
CA ASN A 2 -13.06 -26.73 -7.96
C ASN A 2 -12.51 -25.54 -8.77
N LYS A 3 -12.91 -24.32 -8.40
CA LYS A 3 -12.50 -23.07 -9.03
C LYS A 3 -11.36 -22.39 -8.27
N THR A 4 -10.66 -21.53 -8.98
CA THR A 4 -9.61 -20.66 -8.44
C THR A 4 -10.11 -19.22 -8.38
N LEU A 5 -10.06 -18.59 -7.21
CA LEU A 5 -10.38 -17.18 -7.07
C LEU A 5 -9.12 -16.33 -7.28
N VAL A 6 -9.13 -15.47 -8.29
CA VAL A 6 -8.10 -14.49 -8.57
C VAL A 6 -8.56 -13.13 -8.04
N ILE A 7 -7.77 -12.53 -7.16
CA ILE A 7 -8.05 -11.22 -6.57
C ILE A 7 -7.01 -10.22 -7.07
N ALA A 8 -7.41 -9.33 -7.97
CA ALA A 8 -6.60 -8.21 -8.43
C ALA A 8 -6.71 -6.99 -7.50
N GLU A 9 -5.82 -6.02 -7.61
CA GLU A 9 -5.90 -4.78 -6.81
C GLU A 9 -6.96 -3.80 -7.30
N LYS A 10 -7.23 -3.79 -8.62
CA LYS A 10 -8.04 -2.78 -9.31
C LYS A 10 -8.92 -3.44 -10.38
N PRO A 11 -10.09 -2.87 -10.71
CA PRO A 11 -10.98 -3.43 -11.73
C PRO A 11 -10.34 -3.55 -13.12
N SER A 12 -9.48 -2.61 -13.51
CA SER A 12 -8.77 -2.66 -14.79
C SER A 12 -7.88 -3.89 -14.90
N VAL A 13 -7.10 -4.19 -13.85
CA VAL A 13 -6.21 -5.36 -13.82
C VAL A 13 -7.01 -6.66 -13.89
N ALA A 14 -8.16 -6.74 -13.20
CA ALA A 14 -9.05 -7.91 -13.33
C ALA A 14 -9.57 -8.09 -14.76
N GLN A 15 -9.91 -7.01 -15.47
CA GLN A 15 -10.33 -7.07 -16.86
C GLN A 15 -9.20 -7.53 -17.78
N ASP A 16 -7.98 -7.05 -17.58
CA ASP A 16 -6.81 -7.46 -18.36
C ASP A 16 -6.51 -8.95 -18.16
N ILE A 17 -6.61 -9.45 -16.93
CA ILE A 17 -6.48 -10.88 -16.61
C ILE A 17 -7.54 -11.69 -17.36
N VAL A 18 -8.80 -11.29 -17.31
CA VAL A 18 -9.90 -11.97 -18.01
C VAL A 18 -9.66 -12.00 -19.52
N ARG A 19 -9.26 -10.86 -20.11
CA ARG A 19 -8.95 -10.76 -21.54
C ARG A 19 -7.79 -11.66 -21.94
N ALA A 20 -6.73 -11.71 -21.12
CA ALA A 20 -5.55 -12.52 -21.39
C ALA A 20 -5.80 -14.02 -21.29
N LEU A 21 -6.68 -14.43 -20.37
CA LEU A 21 -7.03 -15.83 -20.14
C LEU A 21 -8.14 -16.35 -21.04
N THR A 22 -9.02 -15.49 -21.56
CA THR A 22 -10.16 -15.92 -22.41
C THR A 22 -9.76 -16.87 -23.56
N PRO A 23 -8.66 -16.63 -24.32
CA PRO A 23 -8.25 -17.52 -25.41
C PRO A 23 -7.80 -18.92 -24.96
N VAL A 24 -7.38 -19.09 -23.71
CA VAL A 24 -6.75 -20.34 -23.20
C VAL A 24 -7.58 -21.06 -22.14
N ALA A 25 -8.40 -20.32 -21.38
CA ALA A 25 -9.21 -20.84 -20.29
C ALA A 25 -10.72 -20.81 -20.58
N GLY A 26 -11.12 -20.31 -21.76
CA GLY A 26 -12.51 -20.18 -22.17
C GLY A 26 -13.15 -18.85 -21.78
N LYS A 27 -14.34 -18.60 -22.33
CA LYS A 27 -15.11 -17.36 -22.13
C LYS A 27 -15.50 -17.19 -20.65
N PHE A 28 -15.39 -15.95 -20.16
CA PHE A 28 -15.88 -15.57 -18.85
C PHE A 28 -17.26 -14.91 -18.96
N ASP A 29 -18.19 -15.35 -18.11
CA ASP A 29 -19.43 -14.67 -17.85
C ASP A 29 -19.19 -13.48 -16.91
N LYS A 30 -19.79 -12.34 -17.25
CA LYS A 30 -19.67 -11.11 -16.48
C LYS A 30 -20.80 -11.04 -15.45
N HIS A 31 -20.44 -10.84 -14.20
CA HIS A 31 -21.33 -10.53 -13.10
C HIS A 31 -21.05 -9.11 -12.56
N ASP A 32 -21.85 -8.65 -11.61
CA ASP A 32 -21.72 -7.30 -11.03
C ASP A 32 -20.37 -7.10 -10.32
N ASP A 33 -19.88 -8.13 -9.64
CA ASP A 33 -18.70 -8.04 -8.77
C ASP A 33 -17.48 -8.82 -9.27
N HIS A 34 -17.63 -9.65 -10.29
CA HIS A 34 -16.60 -10.56 -10.77
C HIS A 34 -16.87 -11.09 -12.18
N PHE A 35 -15.87 -11.75 -12.74
CA PHE A 35 -15.95 -12.54 -13.96
C PHE A 35 -15.79 -14.02 -13.61
N GLU A 36 -16.52 -14.91 -14.26
CA GLU A 36 -16.53 -16.32 -13.91
C GLU A 36 -16.54 -17.23 -15.14
N ASN A 37 -15.76 -18.29 -15.10
CA ASN A 37 -15.87 -19.41 -16.05
C ASN A 37 -15.77 -20.74 -15.29
N GLU A 38 -15.56 -21.86 -15.99
CA GLU A 38 -15.48 -23.18 -15.36
C GLU A 38 -14.32 -23.31 -14.34
N HIS A 39 -13.20 -22.61 -14.58
CA HIS A 39 -11.96 -22.77 -13.83
C HIS A 39 -11.65 -21.61 -12.87
N TYR A 40 -12.05 -20.39 -13.23
CA TYR A 40 -11.63 -19.16 -12.57
C TYR A 40 -12.81 -18.29 -12.18
N ILE A 41 -12.66 -17.64 -11.02
CA ILE A 41 -13.44 -16.48 -10.60
C ILE A 41 -12.43 -15.34 -10.51
N VAL A 42 -12.59 -14.27 -11.31
CA VAL A 42 -11.70 -13.11 -11.28
C VAL A 42 -12.47 -11.92 -10.71
N THR A 43 -11.98 -11.41 -9.59
CA THR A 43 -12.51 -10.19 -8.95
C THR A 43 -11.37 -9.22 -8.69
N SER A 44 -11.72 -8.04 -8.18
CA SER A 44 -10.75 -7.02 -7.79
C SER A 44 -11.11 -6.42 -6.45
N ALA A 45 -10.09 -6.02 -5.71
CA ALA A 45 -10.20 -4.97 -4.72
C ALA A 45 -10.34 -3.60 -5.41
N VAL A 46 -10.33 -2.54 -4.59
CA VAL A 46 -10.21 -1.15 -5.06
C VAL A 46 -9.18 -0.44 -4.18
N GLY A 47 -7.96 -0.99 -4.18
CA GLY A 47 -6.95 -0.69 -3.16
C GLY A 47 -7.27 -1.37 -1.82
N HIS A 48 -6.89 -0.73 -0.71
CA HIS A 48 -7.18 -1.24 0.63
C HIS A 48 -8.70 -1.29 0.89
N LEU A 49 -9.18 -2.46 1.31
CA LEU A 49 -10.57 -2.67 1.76
C LEU A 49 -10.68 -2.80 3.28
N VAL A 50 -9.55 -3.10 3.92
CA VAL A 50 -9.37 -3.42 5.32
C VAL A 50 -8.12 -2.67 5.78
N GLU A 51 -8.16 -2.11 6.98
CA GLU A 51 -7.03 -1.47 7.64
C GLU A 51 -6.74 -2.15 8.97
N ILE A 52 -5.51 -1.99 9.47
CA ILE A 52 -5.17 -2.39 10.83
C ILE A 52 -5.63 -1.31 11.82
N ALA A 53 -6.11 -1.75 12.98
CA ALA A 53 -6.50 -0.87 14.07
C ALA A 53 -6.09 -1.46 15.42
N ALA A 54 -5.88 -0.60 16.42
CA ALA A 54 -5.84 -1.10 17.78
C ALA A 54 -7.22 -1.65 18.18
N PRO A 55 -7.28 -2.77 18.91
CA PRO A 55 -8.52 -3.25 19.50
C PRO A 55 -9.16 -2.16 20.36
N GLU A 56 -10.50 -2.09 20.41
CA GLU A 56 -11.22 -0.99 21.07
C GLU A 56 -10.79 -0.80 22.54
N GLN A 57 -10.51 -1.90 23.24
CA GLN A 57 -10.05 -1.89 24.64
C GLN A 57 -8.67 -1.25 24.84
N PHE A 58 -7.84 -1.17 23.80
CA PHE A 58 -6.53 -0.52 23.83
C PHE A 58 -6.53 0.83 23.12
N ASP A 59 -7.64 1.25 22.50
CA ASP A 59 -7.71 2.52 21.79
C ASP A 59 -8.08 3.69 22.72
N VAL A 60 -7.25 4.74 22.67
CA VAL A 60 -7.47 5.99 23.40
C VAL A 60 -8.35 6.91 22.55
N LYS A 61 -9.63 6.99 22.92
CA LYS A 61 -10.64 7.81 22.22
C LYS A 61 -10.23 9.29 22.14
N ARG A 62 -10.58 9.93 21.02
CA ARG A 62 -10.36 11.36 20.77
C ARG A 62 -10.93 12.20 21.92
N GLY A 63 -10.15 13.18 22.40
CA GLY A 63 -10.51 14.02 23.55
C GLY A 63 -9.94 13.54 24.90
N LYS A 64 -9.39 12.33 24.97
CA LYS A 64 -8.63 11.82 26.13
C LYS A 64 -7.13 11.69 25.83
N TRP A 65 -6.64 12.40 24.82
CA TRP A 65 -5.24 12.35 24.44
C TRP A 65 -4.43 13.12 25.47
N SER A 66 -3.71 12.37 26.32
CA SER A 66 -2.79 12.91 27.30
C SER A 66 -1.52 12.06 27.32
N PHE A 67 -0.43 12.63 27.80
CA PHE A 67 0.84 11.91 27.97
C PHE A 67 0.71 10.68 28.90
N ALA A 68 -0.26 10.68 29.83
CA ALA A 68 -0.49 9.57 30.75
C ALA A 68 -0.98 8.28 30.06
N HIS A 69 -1.53 8.39 28.85
CA HIS A 69 -2.06 7.26 28.08
C HIS A 69 -1.22 6.94 26.83
N LEU A 70 -0.01 7.49 26.76
CA LEU A 70 0.93 7.24 25.67
C LEU A 70 2.20 6.54 26.20
N PRO A 71 2.83 5.67 25.40
CA PRO A 71 2.40 5.24 24.06
C PRO A 71 1.28 4.18 24.09
N VAL A 72 0.41 4.20 23.08
CA VAL A 72 -0.50 3.11 22.74
C VAL A 72 0.28 2.05 21.98
N LEU A 73 0.52 0.93 22.66
CA LEU A 73 1.22 -0.25 22.13
C LEU A 73 0.27 -1.45 22.26
N PRO A 74 -0.63 -1.70 21.29
CA PRO A 74 -1.52 -2.83 21.37
C PRO A 74 -0.73 -4.14 21.24
N PRO A 75 -1.07 -5.20 21.99
CA PRO A 75 -0.38 -6.49 21.89
C PRO A 75 -0.63 -7.19 20.54
N TYR A 76 -1.68 -6.80 19.82
CA TYR A 76 -2.01 -7.24 18.48
C TYR A 76 -2.86 -6.18 17.77
N PHE A 77 -2.88 -6.22 16.43
CA PHE A 77 -3.76 -5.39 15.62
C PHE A 77 -5.01 -6.16 15.19
N GLU A 78 -6.15 -5.50 15.27
CA GLU A 78 -7.40 -5.94 14.67
C GLU A 78 -7.52 -5.46 13.23
N LEU A 79 -8.39 -6.12 12.47
CA LEU A 79 -8.71 -5.75 11.10
C LEU A 79 -10.05 -5.03 11.07
N LYS A 80 -10.04 -3.80 10.57
CA LYS A 80 -11.23 -2.97 10.46
C LYS A 80 -11.59 -2.74 8.98
N PRO A 81 -12.83 -3.02 8.56
CA PRO A 81 -13.30 -2.64 7.23
C PRO A 81 -13.27 -1.12 7.04
N ILE A 82 -12.86 -0.70 5.85
CA ILE A 82 -12.99 0.71 5.43
C ILE A 82 -14.43 0.94 4.97
N ASP A 83 -15.15 1.84 5.64
CA ASP A 83 -16.60 2.04 5.44
C ASP A 83 -16.97 2.35 3.98
N LYS A 84 -16.18 3.20 3.32
CA LYS A 84 -16.39 3.61 1.92
C LYS A 84 -16.36 2.44 0.94
N THR A 85 -15.61 1.39 1.24
CA THR A 85 -15.37 0.24 0.34
C THR A 85 -15.95 -1.07 0.88
N LYS A 86 -16.82 -0.98 1.90
CA LYS A 86 -17.39 -2.14 2.60
C LYS A 86 -18.19 -3.08 1.70
N SER A 87 -18.95 -2.53 0.73
CA SER A 87 -19.69 -3.35 -0.25
C SER A 87 -18.74 -4.23 -1.09
N ARG A 88 -17.63 -3.65 -1.55
CA ARG A 88 -16.59 -4.38 -2.30
C ARG A 88 -15.91 -5.44 -1.44
N LEU A 89 -15.59 -5.13 -0.18
CA LEU A 89 -15.07 -6.11 0.78
C LEU A 89 -16.01 -7.31 0.93
N ASN A 90 -17.31 -7.05 1.16
CA ASN A 90 -18.31 -8.09 1.32
C ASN A 90 -18.40 -8.98 0.08
N ALA A 91 -18.34 -8.40 -1.13
CA ALA A 91 -18.34 -9.16 -2.37
C ALA A 91 -17.11 -10.09 -2.48
N VAL A 92 -15.92 -9.57 -2.24
CA VAL A 92 -14.67 -10.37 -2.30
C VAL A 92 -14.66 -11.47 -1.24
N VAL A 93 -15.07 -11.17 -0.01
CA VAL A 93 -15.17 -12.14 1.09
C VAL A 93 -16.19 -13.23 0.78
N ARG A 94 -17.36 -12.87 0.22
CA ARG A 94 -18.38 -13.82 -0.21
C ARG A 94 -17.83 -14.78 -1.26
N LEU A 95 -17.12 -14.27 -2.27
CA LEU A 95 -16.48 -15.10 -3.30
C LEU A 95 -15.41 -16.01 -2.71
N ALA A 96 -14.54 -15.47 -1.84
CA ALA A 96 -13.48 -16.22 -1.19
C ALA A 96 -14.03 -17.37 -0.34
N LYS A 97 -15.18 -17.20 0.30
CA LYS A 97 -15.83 -18.22 1.14
C LYS A 97 -16.68 -19.25 0.39
N ARG A 98 -16.87 -19.12 -0.93
CA ARG A 98 -17.63 -20.10 -1.71
C ARG A 98 -17.05 -21.51 -1.56
N LYS A 99 -17.93 -22.52 -1.51
CA LYS A 99 -17.56 -23.93 -1.32
C LYS A 99 -16.83 -24.51 -2.53
N ASP A 100 -17.12 -24.01 -3.73
CA ASP A 100 -16.48 -24.45 -4.97
C ASP A 100 -15.13 -23.77 -5.22
N VAL A 101 -14.75 -22.77 -4.42
CA VAL A 101 -13.41 -22.15 -4.50
C VAL A 101 -12.42 -22.98 -3.69
N ALA A 102 -11.46 -23.61 -4.35
CA ALA A 102 -10.47 -24.47 -3.71
C ALA A 102 -9.13 -23.77 -3.44
N ARG A 103 -8.81 -22.71 -4.18
CA ARG A 103 -7.53 -21.97 -4.06
C ARG A 103 -7.68 -20.49 -4.38
N LEU A 104 -6.73 -19.70 -3.92
CA LEU A 104 -6.67 -18.25 -4.12
C LEU A 104 -5.41 -17.87 -4.89
N ILE A 105 -5.52 -16.91 -5.80
CA ILE A 105 -4.40 -16.26 -6.47
C ILE A 105 -4.39 -14.78 -6.08
N ASN A 106 -3.31 -14.34 -5.44
CA ASN A 106 -3.02 -12.94 -5.25
C ASN A 106 -2.49 -12.34 -6.55
N ALA A 107 -3.31 -11.53 -7.20
CA ALA A 107 -2.99 -10.79 -8.43
C ALA A 107 -2.94 -9.27 -8.21
N CYS A 108 -2.73 -8.81 -6.97
CA CYS A 108 -2.48 -7.40 -6.68
C CYS A 108 -1.12 -6.95 -7.24
N ASP A 109 -0.85 -5.65 -7.29
CA ASP A 109 0.37 -5.13 -7.92
C ASP A 109 1.64 -5.76 -7.31
N ALA A 110 2.68 -5.99 -8.12
CA ALA A 110 3.91 -6.67 -7.73
C ALA A 110 4.76 -5.82 -6.77
N GLY A 111 4.43 -5.85 -5.48
CA GLY A 111 5.12 -5.10 -4.44
C GLY A 111 4.54 -5.32 -3.05
N ARG A 112 5.12 -4.65 -2.05
CA ARG A 112 4.72 -4.76 -0.64
C ARG A 112 3.25 -4.39 -0.42
N GLU A 113 2.77 -3.31 -1.03
CA GLU A 113 1.38 -2.88 -0.86
C GLU A 113 0.38 -3.89 -1.42
N GLY A 114 0.62 -4.40 -2.63
CA GLY A 114 -0.24 -5.41 -3.23
C GLY A 114 -0.26 -6.72 -2.42
N GLU A 115 0.88 -7.12 -1.85
CA GLU A 115 0.92 -8.25 -0.92
C GLU A 115 0.07 -7.98 0.33
N LEU A 116 0.22 -6.81 0.95
CA LEU A 116 -0.52 -6.44 2.15
C LEU A 116 -2.04 -6.42 1.90
N ILE A 117 -2.49 -5.79 0.80
CA ILE A 117 -3.91 -5.68 0.46
C ILE A 117 -4.57 -7.06 0.42
N PHE A 118 -3.98 -7.99 -0.32
CA PHE A 118 -4.51 -9.35 -0.41
C PHE A 118 -4.53 -10.04 0.96
N ARG A 119 -3.44 -9.96 1.72
CA ARG A 119 -3.32 -10.65 3.02
C ARG A 119 -4.33 -10.14 4.04
N LEU A 120 -4.57 -8.83 4.10
CA LEU A 120 -5.58 -8.27 5.00
C LEU A 120 -6.99 -8.72 4.61
N ILE A 121 -7.30 -8.77 3.31
CA ILE A 121 -8.59 -9.29 2.82
C ILE A 121 -8.75 -10.78 3.15
N GLU A 122 -7.72 -11.59 2.91
CA GLU A 122 -7.71 -13.02 3.21
C GLU A 122 -7.90 -13.27 4.71
N GLN A 123 -7.11 -12.59 5.55
CA GLN A 123 -7.18 -12.69 7.00
C GLN A 123 -8.55 -12.24 7.52
N TYR A 124 -9.11 -11.17 6.97
CA TYR A 124 -10.47 -10.72 7.32
C TYR A 124 -11.51 -11.75 6.91
N ALA A 125 -11.40 -12.34 5.70
CA ALA A 125 -12.29 -13.40 5.26
C ALA A 125 -12.23 -14.61 6.22
N GLY A 126 -11.06 -15.02 6.69
CA GLY A 126 -10.91 -16.12 7.65
C GLY A 126 -11.21 -15.75 9.12
N GLY A 127 -11.75 -14.57 9.40
CA GLY A 127 -12.13 -14.16 10.76
C GLY A 127 -10.93 -13.86 11.66
N GLY A 128 -9.89 -13.23 11.11
CA GLY A 128 -8.65 -12.90 11.81
C GLY A 128 -7.53 -13.93 11.61
N LYS A 129 -7.81 -15.01 10.88
CA LYS A 129 -6.85 -16.07 10.51
C LYS A 129 -6.84 -16.26 8.99
N PRO A 130 -5.80 -16.91 8.42
CA PRO A 130 -5.86 -17.32 7.02
C PRO A 130 -7.10 -18.15 6.73
N LEU A 131 -7.65 -18.04 5.52
CA LEU A 131 -8.89 -18.73 5.14
C LEU A 131 -8.71 -20.27 5.06
N GLY A 132 -7.47 -20.75 5.13
CA GLY A 132 -7.13 -22.17 5.03
C GLY A 132 -7.12 -22.70 3.59
N LYS A 133 -7.28 -21.82 2.60
CA LYS A 133 -7.20 -22.17 1.18
C LYS A 133 -5.77 -21.94 0.69
N PRO A 134 -5.18 -22.83 -0.13
CA PRO A 134 -3.87 -22.60 -0.73
C PRO A 134 -3.84 -21.26 -1.47
N VAL A 135 -2.78 -20.49 -1.22
CA VAL A 135 -2.52 -19.19 -1.85
C VAL A 135 -1.33 -19.32 -2.78
N GLN A 136 -1.47 -18.74 -3.98
CA GLN A 136 -0.37 -18.54 -4.92
C GLN A 136 -0.31 -17.07 -5.32
N ARG A 137 0.85 -16.62 -5.79
CA ARG A 137 1.07 -15.23 -6.20
C ARG A 137 1.33 -15.13 -7.69
N LEU A 138 0.48 -14.34 -8.35
CA LEU A 138 0.74 -13.87 -9.71
C LEU A 138 1.65 -12.62 -9.61
N TRP A 139 2.85 -12.71 -10.18
CA TRP A 139 3.85 -11.65 -10.14
C TRP A 139 4.07 -11.04 -11.52
N LEU A 140 3.41 -9.91 -11.80
CA LEU A 140 3.44 -9.25 -13.11
C LEU A 140 4.34 -8.01 -13.08
N GLN A 141 5.28 -7.95 -14.03
CA GLN A 141 6.07 -6.74 -14.33
C GLN A 141 5.53 -6.00 -15.56
N SER A 142 4.61 -6.63 -16.30
CA SER A 142 3.98 -6.11 -17.50
C SER A 142 2.54 -6.61 -17.59
N MET A 143 1.64 -5.79 -18.14
CA MET A 143 0.22 -6.10 -18.31
C MET A 143 -0.13 -6.58 -19.72
N THR A 144 0.86 -6.95 -20.54
CA THR A 144 0.57 -7.53 -21.85
C THR A 144 -0.12 -8.89 -21.70
N PRO A 145 -1.02 -9.28 -22.62
CA PRO A 145 -1.70 -10.58 -22.54
C PRO A 145 -0.75 -11.77 -22.44
N GLN A 146 0.41 -11.71 -23.12
CA GLN A 146 1.42 -12.77 -23.03
C GLN A 146 2.06 -12.82 -21.64
N ALA A 147 2.51 -11.69 -21.10
CA ALA A 147 3.12 -11.64 -19.76
C ALA A 147 2.16 -12.14 -18.67
N ILE A 148 0.86 -11.85 -18.81
CA ILE A 148 -0.16 -12.38 -17.91
C ILE A 148 -0.23 -13.91 -18.01
N ARG A 149 -0.34 -14.48 -19.21
CA ARG A 149 -0.39 -15.94 -19.41
C ARG A 149 0.86 -16.62 -18.85
N ASP A 150 2.04 -16.12 -19.19
CA ASP A 150 3.32 -16.64 -18.69
C ASP A 150 3.37 -16.57 -17.14
N GLY A 151 2.82 -15.51 -16.55
CA GLY A 151 2.72 -15.37 -15.10
C GLY A 151 1.80 -16.40 -14.44
N PHE A 152 0.72 -16.83 -15.11
CA PHE A 152 -0.16 -17.90 -14.62
C PHE A 152 0.50 -19.29 -14.71
N GLU A 153 1.44 -19.49 -15.63
CA GLU A 153 2.25 -20.71 -15.70
C GLU A 153 3.33 -20.75 -14.60
N HIS A 154 3.80 -19.58 -14.15
CA HIS A 154 4.91 -19.44 -13.19
C HIS A 154 4.48 -18.76 -11.87
N LEU A 155 3.36 -19.21 -11.30
CA LEU A 155 2.88 -18.69 -10.02
C LEU A 155 3.86 -18.96 -8.89
N ARG A 156 4.16 -17.94 -8.08
CA ARG A 156 5.00 -18.08 -6.90
C ARG A 156 4.23 -18.71 -5.73
N SER A 157 4.91 -19.51 -4.92
CA SER A 157 4.31 -20.14 -3.76
C SER A 157 4.12 -19.16 -2.61
N ASP A 158 3.22 -19.49 -1.68
CA ASP A 158 3.05 -18.74 -0.44
C ASP A 158 4.36 -18.56 0.33
N GLU A 159 5.18 -19.62 0.39
CA GLU A 159 6.47 -19.63 1.07
C GLU A 159 7.45 -18.60 0.51
N GLN A 160 7.54 -18.50 -0.83
CA GLN A 160 8.37 -17.49 -1.50
C GLN A 160 7.96 -16.06 -1.18
N MET A 161 6.69 -15.85 -0.80
CA MET A 161 6.13 -14.52 -0.53
C MET A 161 6.17 -14.13 0.95
N ARG A 162 6.53 -15.04 1.88
CA ARG A 162 6.52 -14.78 3.33
C ARG A 162 7.34 -13.55 3.73
N GLY A 163 8.58 -13.46 3.25
CA GLY A 163 9.43 -12.30 3.57
C GLY A 163 8.86 -10.97 3.07
N LEU A 164 8.17 -10.96 1.93
CA LEU A 164 7.50 -9.76 1.43
C LEU A 164 6.27 -9.40 2.27
N ALA A 165 5.49 -10.41 2.66
CA ALA A 165 4.32 -10.24 3.51
C ALA A 165 4.70 -9.69 4.89
N ASP A 166 5.74 -10.26 5.52
CA ASP A 166 6.25 -9.82 6.81
C ASP A 166 6.78 -8.39 6.75
N ALA A 167 7.53 -8.05 5.69
CA ALA A 167 8.03 -6.69 5.49
C ALA A 167 6.91 -5.67 5.28
N ALA A 168 5.86 -6.04 4.54
CA ALA A 168 4.71 -5.17 4.30
C ALA A 168 3.87 -4.97 5.56
N ARG A 169 3.63 -6.04 6.33
CA ARG A 169 2.94 -6.01 7.61
C ARG A 169 3.69 -5.17 8.63
N SER A 170 4.99 -5.43 8.80
CA SER A 170 5.87 -4.69 9.72
C SER A 170 5.88 -3.19 9.41
N ARG A 171 5.95 -2.83 8.12
CA ARG A 171 5.86 -1.43 7.70
C ARG A 171 4.53 -0.80 8.12
N SER A 172 3.42 -1.48 7.85
CA SER A 172 2.09 -0.97 8.19
C SER A 172 1.91 -0.77 9.69
N GLU A 173 2.36 -1.72 10.52
CA GLU A 173 2.30 -1.63 11.98
C GLU A 173 3.22 -0.53 12.52
N ALA A 174 4.45 -0.41 12.00
CA ALA A 174 5.38 0.65 12.39
C ALA A 174 4.84 2.05 12.04
N ASP A 175 4.24 2.20 10.86
CA ASP A 175 3.63 3.47 10.44
C ASP A 175 2.43 3.83 11.33
N TRP A 176 1.63 2.84 11.75
CA TRP A 176 0.56 3.04 12.72
C TRP A 176 1.10 3.45 14.08
N LEU A 177 2.09 2.72 14.62
CA LEU A 177 2.66 2.95 15.95
C LEU A 177 3.30 4.34 16.05
N VAL A 178 4.14 4.72 15.09
CA VAL A 178 4.79 6.04 15.06
C VAL A 178 3.76 7.13 14.79
N GLY A 179 2.88 6.91 13.82
CA GLY A 179 1.90 7.90 13.40
C GLY A 179 0.90 8.26 14.50
N ILE A 180 0.27 7.25 15.10
CA ILE A 180 -0.72 7.43 16.16
C ILE A 180 -0.08 8.02 17.42
N ASN A 181 1.02 7.44 17.90
CA ASN A 181 1.66 7.92 19.12
C ASN A 181 2.23 9.32 18.96
N GLY A 182 2.96 9.58 17.87
CA GLY A 182 3.54 10.89 17.61
C GLY A 182 2.47 11.96 17.42
N THR A 183 1.42 11.67 16.63
CA THR A 183 0.34 12.63 16.39
C THR A 183 -0.42 12.95 17.67
N ARG A 184 -0.74 11.93 18.49
CA ARG A 184 -1.42 12.14 19.78
C ARG A 184 -0.56 12.93 20.74
N ALA A 185 0.73 12.62 20.87
CA ALA A 185 1.67 13.33 21.73
C ALA A 185 1.79 14.81 21.34
N MET A 186 2.06 15.09 20.06
CA MET A 186 2.25 16.46 19.58
C MET A 186 0.96 17.27 19.60
N THR A 187 -0.18 16.65 19.28
CA THR A 187 -1.49 17.31 19.40
C THR A 187 -1.81 17.65 20.85
N ALA A 188 -1.57 16.73 21.79
CA ALA A 188 -1.77 16.97 23.22
C ALA A 188 -0.85 18.09 23.74
N PHE A 189 0.42 18.08 23.33
CA PHE A 189 1.39 19.12 23.67
C PHE A 189 0.95 20.50 23.17
N ASN A 190 0.60 20.62 21.88
CA ASN A 190 0.23 21.91 21.27
C ASN A 190 -1.16 22.40 21.68
N SER A 191 -2.01 21.54 22.24
CA SER A 191 -3.36 21.89 22.71
C SER A 191 -3.42 22.14 24.24
N ARG A 192 -2.28 22.08 24.95
CA ARG A 192 -2.23 22.16 26.42
C ARG A 192 -2.69 23.49 27.00
N ASP A 193 -2.49 24.58 26.26
CA ASP A 193 -2.76 25.96 26.68
C ASP A 193 -4.13 26.47 26.16
N GLY A 194 -4.98 25.56 25.66
CA GLY A 194 -6.31 25.84 25.10
C GLY A 194 -6.38 25.63 23.59
N GLY A 195 -7.58 25.36 23.06
CA GLY A 195 -7.80 25.03 21.64
C GLY A 195 -7.51 23.58 21.27
N PHE A 196 -7.75 23.20 20.01
CA PHE A 196 -7.40 21.88 19.47
C PHE A 196 -6.56 22.04 18.20
N PHE A 197 -5.26 21.73 18.30
CA PHE A 197 -4.29 21.89 17.22
C PHE A 197 -3.76 20.52 16.79
N LEU A 198 -4.46 19.91 15.82
CA LEU A 198 -4.03 18.64 15.24
C LEU A 198 -2.64 18.79 14.64
N THR A 199 -1.66 18.11 15.24
CA THR A 199 -0.26 18.16 14.84
C THR A 199 0.14 16.75 14.43
N THR A 200 0.11 16.50 13.11
CA THR A 200 0.40 15.17 12.57
C THR A 200 1.89 14.87 12.62
N VAL A 201 2.21 13.66 13.05
CA VAL A 201 3.57 13.12 13.03
C VAL A 201 3.54 11.81 12.27
N GLY A 202 4.60 11.53 11.53
CA GLY A 202 4.78 10.23 10.91
C GLY A 202 6.20 10.01 10.43
N ARG A 203 6.59 8.74 10.36
CA ARG A 203 7.93 8.29 9.98
C ARG A 203 8.41 8.84 8.63
N VAL A 204 7.49 9.19 7.73
CA VAL A 204 7.82 9.77 6.40
C VAL A 204 7.53 11.26 6.36
N GLN A 205 6.30 11.69 6.69
CA GLN A 205 5.91 13.10 6.58
C GLN A 205 6.80 14.05 7.41
N THR A 206 7.21 13.62 8.61
CA THR A 206 7.95 14.49 9.53
C THR A 206 9.41 14.67 9.09
N PRO A 207 10.18 13.62 8.73
CA PRO A 207 11.49 13.81 8.13
C PRO A 207 11.46 14.57 6.81
N THR A 208 10.44 14.35 5.96
CA THR A 208 10.29 15.12 4.72
C THR A 208 10.11 16.62 5.00
N LEU A 209 9.32 16.97 6.01
CA LEU A 209 9.17 18.36 6.45
C LEU A 209 10.51 18.93 6.98
N SER A 210 11.27 18.15 7.75
CA SER A 210 12.59 18.56 8.28
C SER A 210 13.53 19.02 7.17
N ILE A 211 13.58 18.30 6.04
CA ILE A 211 14.44 18.66 4.91
C ILE A 211 14.12 20.07 4.38
N VAL A 212 12.83 20.42 4.31
CA VAL A 212 12.39 21.75 3.85
C VAL A 212 12.74 22.81 4.88
N VAL A 213 12.49 22.55 6.17
CA VAL A 213 12.82 23.46 7.27
C VAL A 213 14.32 23.74 7.32
N GLU A 214 15.17 22.71 7.28
CA GLU A 214 16.62 22.84 7.27
C GLU A 214 17.14 23.64 6.07
N ARG A 215 16.50 23.49 4.90
CA ARG A 215 16.85 24.28 3.71
C ARG A 215 16.50 25.75 3.91
N GLU A 216 15.31 26.03 4.43
CA GLU A 216 14.85 27.39 4.70
C GLU A 216 15.73 28.09 5.75
N GLU A 217 16.12 27.38 6.81
CA GLU A 217 17.05 27.90 7.81
C GLU A 217 18.41 28.26 7.21
N LYS A 218 18.94 27.42 6.30
CA LYS A 218 20.18 27.72 5.56
C LYS A 218 20.04 28.96 4.68
N ILE A 219 18.89 29.15 4.02
CA ILE A 219 18.61 30.34 3.20
C ILE A 219 18.54 31.59 4.08
N ARG A 220 17.82 31.54 5.20
CA ARG A 220 17.70 32.66 6.16
C ARG A 220 19.03 33.03 6.80
N ALA A 221 19.88 32.04 7.07
CA ALA A 221 21.20 32.25 7.64
C ALA A 221 22.24 32.68 6.60
N HIS A 222 21.95 32.56 5.30
CA HIS A 222 22.87 32.92 4.24
C HIS A 222 23.15 34.41 4.26
N ARG A 223 24.43 34.75 4.44
CA ARG A 223 24.93 36.12 4.29
C ARG A 223 25.62 36.21 2.93
N PRO A 224 24.98 36.83 1.92
CA PRO A 224 25.59 36.98 0.61
C PRO A 224 26.90 37.75 0.72
N ARG A 225 27.87 37.37 -0.10
CA ARG A 225 29.18 38.01 -0.19
C ARG A 225 29.51 38.25 -1.64
N ASP A 226 30.02 39.43 -1.93
CA ASP A 226 30.55 39.75 -3.25
C ASP A 226 31.75 38.86 -3.53
N TYR A 227 31.83 38.37 -4.77
CA TYR A 227 32.98 37.69 -5.31
C TYR A 227 33.14 38.09 -6.77
N TRP A 228 34.35 37.97 -7.29
CA TRP A 228 34.70 38.36 -8.64
C TRP A 228 35.23 37.15 -9.40
N GLU A 229 34.86 37.04 -10.66
CA GLU A 229 35.37 36.05 -11.60
C GLU A 229 36.09 36.78 -12.74
N ILE A 230 37.20 36.21 -13.24
CA ILE A 230 37.85 36.76 -14.43
C ILE A 230 37.31 35.99 -15.64
N HIS A 231 36.63 36.73 -16.51
CA HIS A 231 36.13 36.24 -17.79
C HIS A 231 36.99 36.86 -18.90
N ALA A 232 37.40 36.05 -19.87
CA ALA A 232 38.15 36.50 -21.03
C ALA A 232 37.62 35.82 -22.29
N SER A 233 37.60 36.55 -23.39
CA SER A 233 37.35 35.98 -24.71
C SER A 233 38.68 35.63 -25.38
N PHE A 234 38.73 34.44 -25.98
CA PHE A 234 39.90 33.95 -26.69
C PHE A 234 39.54 33.71 -28.15
N LEU A 235 40.37 34.18 -29.06
CA LEU A 235 40.25 33.87 -30.48
C LEU A 235 41.03 32.60 -30.80
N ALA A 236 40.37 31.63 -31.44
CA ALA A 236 40.99 30.46 -32.04
C ALA A 236 40.69 30.39 -33.54
N GLU A 237 41.38 29.52 -34.26
CA GLU A 237 41.18 29.32 -35.71
C GLU A 237 39.72 28.98 -36.06
N ALA A 238 39.04 28.25 -35.17
CA ALA A 238 37.64 27.87 -35.33
C ALA A 238 36.63 28.93 -34.83
N GLY A 239 37.09 30.07 -34.30
CA GLY A 239 36.24 31.16 -33.79
C GLY A 239 36.60 31.65 -32.38
N GLU A 240 35.81 32.60 -31.88
CA GLU A 240 35.94 33.13 -30.52
C GLU A 240 35.26 32.20 -29.50
N TYR A 241 35.88 32.01 -28.34
CA TYR A 241 35.28 31.28 -27.22
C TYR A 241 35.56 31.96 -25.87
N PRO A 242 34.63 31.85 -24.90
CA PRO A 242 34.83 32.39 -23.57
C PRO A 242 35.66 31.43 -22.69
N GLY A 243 36.57 31.99 -21.92
CA GLY A 243 37.26 31.31 -20.83
C GLY A 243 37.00 32.01 -19.49
N LYS A 244 36.96 31.19 -18.44
CA LYS A 244 36.74 31.61 -17.05
C LYS A 244 37.90 31.09 -16.21
N TRP A 245 38.53 31.98 -15.42
CA TRP A 245 39.50 31.62 -14.40
C TRP A 245 38.82 31.13 -13.13
#